data_AF-A0A2G5UAL3-F1
#
_entry.id   AF-A0A2G5UAL3-F1
#
_cell.length_a   1.000
_cell.length_b   1.000
_cell.length_c   1.000
_cell.angle_alpha   90.00
_cell.angle_beta   90.00
_cell.angle_gamma   90.00
#
_symmetry.space_group_name_H-M   'P 1'
#
loop_
_entity.id
_entity.type
_entity.pdbx_description
1 polymer ?
#
loop_
_entity_poly.entity_id
_entity_poly.type
_entity_poly.pdbx_seq_one_letter_code
_entity_poly.pdbx_strand_id
1 'polypeptide(L)'
;MTNLDFPPQYTRAGNTTHTGEVHAIPQDEQFAYGTAGFRFRAEKLPFIVYRCAYLASLRARQLDSAIGVMITASHNPAQDNGVKLVDPSGDMLSSQWEIYATEVINASDVDLPKVIRDFEKNFQRSSQSKIARGLIHNAKVVCGIDTRVSGPHLMEAARAGAALFNVKFVDIGVVSTPMLHYSVKSFNVPEFAEATHQGYYQAISDAFKELYDRTQEPDGSRYQPELIVDCANGVGAPRFRELLELIPEEKLRVEFRNENGELNHGCGADFVKIAQKMPDGFNSGAKEPKCASFDGDADRILYFRAKNGCQDGTAELFDGDRIAVLFAMYIKEQLDIYTSSKPRNSLKMGIVQTAYANGSSTRFIREHLKIEPIIVPTGVKHLHEAASEFDIGVYFEANGHGTIVFSKHFDSVVRR
;
A
#
# COMPACT_ATOMS: atom_id res chain seq x y z
N MET A 1 35.52 -0.85 -14.46
CA MET A 1 34.72 -1.72 -13.59
C MET A 1 35.30 -1.57 -12.20
N THR A 2 34.62 -0.83 -11.33
CA THR A 2 35.06 -0.56 -9.95
C THR A 2 34.90 -1.82 -9.11
N ASN A 3 35.84 -2.10 -8.21
CA ASN A 3 35.58 -3.03 -7.12
C ASN A 3 34.38 -2.48 -6.35
N LEU A 4 33.27 -3.22 -6.32
CA LEU A 4 32.13 -2.88 -5.48
C LEU A 4 32.57 -3.10 -4.04
N ASP A 5 32.83 -2.00 -3.35
CA ASP A 5 33.12 -2.01 -1.92
C ASP A 5 31.79 -1.94 -1.16
N PHE A 6 31.45 -3.03 -0.48
CA PHE A 6 30.21 -3.12 0.29
C PHE A 6 30.49 -2.59 1.69
N PRO A 7 29.75 -1.59 2.19
CA PRO A 7 29.95 -1.08 3.54
C PRO A 7 29.84 -2.23 4.56
N PRO A 8 30.83 -2.40 5.45
CA PRO A 8 30.87 -3.54 6.38
C PRO A 8 29.59 -3.70 7.20
N GLN A 9 28.96 -2.57 7.58
CA GLN A 9 27.72 -2.53 8.37
C GLN A 9 26.47 -3.09 7.67
N TYR A 10 26.52 -3.30 6.35
CA TYR A 10 25.43 -3.86 5.54
C TYR A 10 25.80 -5.21 4.90
N THR A 11 26.86 -5.85 5.40
CA THR A 11 27.14 -7.27 5.14
C THR A 11 26.33 -8.14 6.10
N ARG A 12 26.18 -9.44 5.83
CA ARG A 12 25.53 -10.37 6.76
C ARG A 12 26.32 -10.46 8.06
N ALA A 13 27.65 -10.56 7.98
CA ALA A 13 28.51 -10.62 9.16
C ALA A 13 28.52 -9.33 9.98
N GLY A 14 28.48 -8.16 9.33
CA GLY A 14 28.56 -6.84 9.98
C GLY A 14 27.21 -6.13 10.15
N ASN A 15 26.09 -6.78 9.86
CA ASN A 15 24.75 -6.20 9.89
C ASN A 15 24.49 -5.43 11.19
N THR A 16 24.53 -4.10 11.11
CA THR A 16 24.45 -3.22 12.28
C THR A 16 23.03 -2.70 12.45
N THR A 17 22.45 -2.88 13.62
CA THR A 17 21.06 -2.51 13.95
C THR A 17 20.91 -1.00 14.15
N HIS A 18 19.65 -0.56 14.30
CA HIS A 18 19.33 0.84 14.63
C HIS A 18 19.80 1.27 16.03
N THR A 19 20.19 0.34 16.91
CA THR A 19 20.81 0.63 18.22
C THR A 19 22.33 0.75 18.12
N GLY A 20 22.92 0.51 16.95
CA GLY A 20 24.38 0.51 16.74
C GLY A 20 25.06 -0.82 17.08
N GLU A 21 24.30 -1.84 17.48
CA GLU A 21 24.83 -3.17 17.79
C GLU A 21 24.98 -4.01 16.51
N VAL A 22 25.99 -4.88 16.47
CA VAL A 22 26.15 -5.83 15.37
C VAL A 22 25.28 -7.05 15.64
N HIS A 23 24.30 -7.28 14.78
CA HIS A 23 23.49 -8.50 14.74
C HIS A 23 23.90 -9.32 13.51
N ALA A 24 24.95 -10.14 13.67
CA ALA A 24 25.49 -10.95 12.59
C ALA A 24 24.48 -12.01 12.13
N ILE A 25 24.27 -12.08 10.82
CA ILE A 25 23.37 -13.02 10.17
C ILE A 25 24.18 -14.22 9.66
N PRO A 26 23.83 -15.46 10.05
CA PRO A 26 24.44 -16.66 9.49
C PRO A 26 24.40 -16.66 7.97
N GLN A 27 25.48 -17.11 7.32
CA GLN A 27 25.61 -17.06 5.86
C GLN A 27 24.61 -17.97 5.14
N ASP A 28 24.10 -19.00 5.83
CA ASP A 28 23.16 -20.00 5.36
C ASP A 28 21.69 -19.68 5.69
N GLU A 29 21.41 -18.70 6.57
CA GLU A 29 20.04 -18.28 6.88
C GLU A 29 19.30 -17.82 5.61
N GLN A 30 18.05 -18.25 5.44
CA GLN A 30 17.28 -17.95 4.22
C GLN A 30 16.14 -16.98 4.53
N PHE A 31 15.96 -16.02 3.61
CA PHE A 31 14.93 -14.99 3.64
C PHE A 31 14.08 -15.11 2.39
N ALA A 32 12.75 -15.20 2.54
CA ALA A 32 11.83 -15.28 1.42
C ALA A 32 11.16 -13.92 1.17
N TYR A 33 11.02 -13.54 -0.09
CA TYR A 33 10.16 -12.42 -0.48
C TYR A 33 8.70 -12.90 -0.44
N GLY A 34 7.94 -12.45 0.56
CA GLY A 34 6.51 -12.78 0.69
C GLY A 34 5.62 -11.90 -0.18
N THR A 35 4.30 -12.06 -0.04
CA THR A 35 3.28 -11.24 -0.74
C THR A 35 3.42 -9.74 -0.47
N ALA A 36 4.09 -9.37 0.62
CA ALA A 36 4.28 -8.01 1.09
C ALA A 36 5.76 -7.68 1.35
N GLY A 37 6.67 -8.28 0.56
CA GLY A 37 8.11 -8.06 0.66
C GLY A 37 8.79 -8.87 1.75
N PHE A 38 9.96 -8.40 2.21
CA PHE A 38 10.67 -8.99 3.34
C PHE A 38 10.16 -8.36 4.64
N ARG A 39 9.77 -9.19 5.62
CA ARG A 39 9.25 -8.73 6.92
C ARG A 39 9.83 -9.59 8.03
N PHE A 40 10.56 -8.97 8.93
CA PHE A 40 11.26 -9.64 10.03
C PHE A 40 11.41 -8.70 11.22
N ARG A 41 11.97 -9.23 12.32
CA ARG A 41 12.51 -8.41 13.41
C ARG A 41 13.46 -7.35 12.83
N ALA A 42 13.31 -6.10 13.28
CA ALA A 42 14.04 -4.97 12.71
C ALA A 42 15.57 -5.13 12.72
N GLU A 43 16.13 -5.88 13.68
CA GLU A 43 17.56 -6.18 13.78
C GLU A 43 18.13 -6.94 12.57
N LYS A 44 17.30 -7.68 11.82
CA LYS A 44 17.73 -8.46 10.65
C LYS A 44 17.70 -7.67 9.34
N LEU A 45 17.06 -6.50 9.33
CA LEU A 45 16.74 -5.79 8.10
C LEU A 45 17.81 -4.87 7.49
N PRO A 46 18.82 -4.33 8.20
CA PRO A 46 19.74 -3.35 7.61
C PRO A 46 20.39 -3.85 6.31
N PHE A 47 20.99 -5.05 6.33
CA PHE A 47 21.59 -5.64 5.12
C PHE A 47 20.54 -5.99 4.04
N ILE A 48 19.33 -6.40 4.43
CA ILE A 48 18.22 -6.73 3.51
C ILE A 48 17.78 -5.47 2.76
N VAL A 49 17.52 -4.39 3.50
CA VAL A 49 17.08 -3.10 2.93
C VAL A 49 18.14 -2.52 2.02
N TYR A 50 19.41 -2.57 2.42
CA TYR A 50 20.54 -2.19 1.58
C TYR A 50 20.54 -2.94 0.23
N ARG A 51 20.44 -4.28 0.27
CA ARG A 51 20.41 -5.12 -0.94
C ARG A 51 19.14 -4.90 -1.78
N CYS A 52 18.00 -4.63 -1.14
CA CYS A 52 16.76 -4.28 -1.84
C CYS A 52 16.86 -2.94 -2.58
N ALA A 53 17.45 -1.92 -1.97
CA ALA A 53 17.64 -0.62 -2.61
C ALA A 53 18.67 -0.66 -3.74
N TYR A 54 19.69 -1.52 -3.61
CA TYR A 54 20.59 -1.85 -4.72
C TYR A 54 19.81 -2.44 -5.91
N LEU A 55 18.92 -3.42 -5.67
CA LEU A 55 18.08 -4.00 -6.71
C LEU A 55 17.11 -2.98 -7.32
N ALA A 56 16.48 -2.15 -6.49
CA ALA A 56 15.61 -1.06 -6.93
C ALA A 56 16.35 -0.10 -7.86
N SER A 57 17.63 0.18 -7.59
CA SER A 57 18.48 1.02 -8.44
C SER A 57 18.80 0.35 -9.77
N LEU A 58 19.07 -0.96 -9.77
CA LEU A 58 19.25 -1.74 -10.98
C LEU A 58 17.98 -1.71 -11.85
N ARG A 59 16.81 -1.91 -11.22
CA ARG A 59 15.49 -1.81 -11.87
C ARG A 59 15.24 -0.43 -12.45
N ALA A 60 15.50 0.61 -11.66
CA ALA A 60 15.31 2.00 -12.06
C ALA A 60 16.15 2.33 -13.30
N ARG A 61 17.41 1.86 -13.35
CA ARG A 61 18.29 2.02 -14.52
C ARG A 61 17.85 1.20 -15.72
N GLN A 62 17.37 -0.02 -15.50
CA GLN A 62 16.89 -0.88 -16.58
C GLN A 62 15.72 -0.22 -17.33
N LEU A 63 14.77 0.35 -16.57
CA LEU A 63 13.55 0.93 -17.12
C LEU A 63 13.65 2.43 -17.44
N ASP A 64 14.69 3.10 -16.93
CA ASP A 64 14.80 4.56 -16.82
C ASP A 64 13.55 5.14 -16.16
N SER A 65 13.30 4.77 -14.91
CA SER A 65 12.06 5.06 -14.18
C SER A 65 12.29 5.18 -12.68
N ALA A 66 11.37 5.83 -11.98
CA ALA A 66 11.30 5.81 -10.52
C ALA A 66 10.83 4.43 -10.03
N ILE A 67 11.53 3.90 -9.02
CA ILE A 67 11.19 2.65 -8.33
C ILE A 67 11.04 2.95 -6.84
N GLY A 68 9.98 2.43 -6.23
CA GLY A 68 9.70 2.65 -4.82
C GLY A 68 10.36 1.64 -3.89
N VAL A 69 10.73 2.10 -2.70
CA VAL A 69 11.15 1.29 -1.56
C VAL A 69 10.33 1.74 -0.35
N MET A 70 9.33 0.96 0.05
CA MET A 70 8.56 1.22 1.27
C MET A 70 9.17 0.47 2.43
N ILE A 71 9.53 1.16 3.50
CA ILE A 71 10.00 0.54 4.73
C ILE A 71 8.85 0.54 5.75
N THR A 72 8.22 -0.62 5.89
CA THR A 72 7.12 -0.84 6.82
C THR A 72 6.84 -2.32 7.01
N ALA A 73 6.29 -2.68 8.17
CA ALA A 73 5.63 -3.97 8.38
C ALA A 73 4.12 -3.86 8.61
N SER A 74 3.46 -2.74 8.25
CA SER A 74 1.99 -2.61 8.27
C SER A 74 1.44 -2.97 9.66
N HIS A 75 0.52 -3.94 9.74
CA HIS A 75 -0.12 -4.46 10.95
C HIS A 75 0.79 -5.24 11.94
N ASN A 76 2.04 -5.55 11.59
CA ASN A 76 2.94 -6.29 12.48
C ASN A 76 3.23 -5.52 13.80
N PRO A 77 3.64 -6.21 14.88
CA PRO A 77 4.10 -5.57 16.12
C PRO A 77 5.26 -4.58 15.93
N ALA A 78 5.40 -3.57 16.79
CA ALA A 78 6.32 -2.44 16.62
C ALA A 78 7.81 -2.82 16.44
N GLN A 79 8.24 -3.91 17.06
CA GLN A 79 9.60 -4.51 16.93
C GLN A 79 9.99 -5.02 15.53
N ASP A 80 9.00 -5.33 14.70
CA ASP A 80 9.22 -5.81 13.34
C ASP A 80 9.42 -4.60 12.43
N ASN A 81 9.96 -4.82 11.25
CA ASN A 81 9.84 -3.88 10.15
C ASN A 81 9.88 -4.67 8.83
N GLY A 82 9.84 -4.01 7.69
CA GLY A 82 9.88 -4.67 6.40
C GLY A 82 10.34 -3.77 5.29
N VAL A 83 10.50 -4.36 4.11
CA VAL A 83 10.75 -3.63 2.87
C VAL A 83 9.96 -4.22 1.72
N LYS A 84 9.22 -3.36 1.02
CA LYS A 84 8.47 -3.66 -0.21
C LYS A 84 9.08 -2.85 -1.36
N LEU A 85 9.20 -3.45 -2.54
CA LEU A 85 9.55 -2.72 -3.77
C LEU A 85 8.30 -2.44 -4.61
N VAL A 86 8.26 -1.27 -5.23
CA VAL A 86 7.14 -0.78 -6.05
C VAL A 86 7.63 -0.49 -7.46
N ASP A 87 7.00 -1.10 -8.47
CA ASP A 87 7.32 -0.92 -9.89
C ASP A 87 6.76 0.42 -10.44
N PRO A 88 7.17 0.86 -11.64
CA PRO A 88 6.92 2.24 -12.10
C PRO A 88 5.46 2.70 -12.18
N SER A 89 4.52 1.78 -12.39
CA SER A 89 3.08 2.07 -12.43
C SER A 89 2.50 2.42 -11.06
N GLY A 90 3.27 2.20 -9.97
CA GLY A 90 2.75 2.20 -8.61
C GLY A 90 2.24 0.82 -8.17
N ASP A 91 2.45 -0.24 -8.97
CA ASP A 91 2.07 -1.60 -8.59
C ASP A 91 3.17 -2.29 -7.79
N MET A 92 2.83 -3.41 -7.15
CA MET A 92 3.79 -4.29 -6.49
C MET A 92 4.84 -4.81 -7.48
N LEU A 93 6.03 -5.11 -6.96
CA LEU A 93 7.12 -5.71 -7.75
C LEU A 93 6.65 -6.93 -8.55
N SER A 94 7.01 -6.99 -9.83
CA SER A 94 6.73 -8.15 -10.68
C SER A 94 7.27 -9.47 -10.10
N SER A 95 6.54 -10.58 -10.30
CA SER A 95 6.90 -11.89 -9.70
C SER A 95 8.31 -12.35 -10.06
N GLN A 96 8.76 -12.07 -11.28
CA GLN A 96 10.12 -12.40 -11.70
C GLN A 96 11.18 -11.67 -10.88
N TRP A 97 10.91 -10.44 -10.46
CA TRP A 97 11.82 -9.63 -9.66
C TRP A 97 11.80 -10.01 -8.17
N GLU A 98 10.74 -10.63 -7.67
CA GLU A 98 10.70 -11.22 -6.32
C GLU A 98 11.69 -12.38 -6.19
N ILE A 99 11.84 -13.18 -7.26
CA ILE A 99 12.84 -14.26 -7.34
C ILE A 99 14.25 -13.67 -7.30
N TYR A 100 14.50 -12.61 -8.09
CA TYR A 100 15.80 -11.93 -8.11
C TYR A 100 16.12 -11.28 -6.76
N ALA A 101 15.12 -10.69 -6.10
CA ALA A 101 15.26 -10.19 -4.74
C ALA A 101 15.69 -11.30 -3.79
N THR A 102 14.98 -12.42 -3.80
CA THR A 102 15.31 -13.58 -2.96
C THR A 102 16.73 -14.08 -3.22
N GLU A 103 17.18 -14.16 -4.48
CA GLU A 103 18.54 -14.60 -4.83
C GLU A 103 19.62 -13.66 -4.29
N VAL A 104 19.50 -12.35 -4.54
CA VAL A 104 20.52 -11.37 -4.11
C VAL A 104 20.54 -11.22 -2.59
N ILE A 105 19.38 -11.21 -1.94
CA ILE A 105 19.31 -11.06 -0.48
C ILE A 105 19.94 -12.28 0.20
N ASN A 106 19.75 -13.49 -0.34
CA ASN A 106 20.30 -14.71 0.25
C ASN A 106 21.75 -15.01 -0.13
N ALA A 107 22.37 -14.26 -1.05
CA ALA A 107 23.78 -14.43 -1.36
C ALA A 107 24.66 -14.31 -0.10
N SER A 108 25.68 -15.15 0.03
CA SER A 108 26.69 -15.00 1.07
C SER A 108 27.48 -13.70 0.85
N ASP A 109 28.15 -13.18 1.88
CA ASP A 109 28.98 -11.97 1.72
C ASP A 109 30.13 -12.18 0.70
N VAL A 110 30.62 -13.42 0.57
CA VAL A 110 31.66 -13.80 -0.39
C VAL A 110 31.10 -13.87 -1.82
N ASP A 111 29.87 -14.36 -1.98
CA ASP A 111 29.26 -14.58 -3.30
C ASP A 111 28.55 -13.33 -3.83
N LEU A 112 28.08 -12.42 -2.96
CA LEU A 112 27.32 -11.23 -3.33
C LEU A 112 27.97 -10.43 -4.48
N PRO A 113 29.28 -10.13 -4.49
CA PRO A 113 29.90 -9.39 -5.60
C PRO A 113 29.82 -10.13 -6.93
N LYS A 114 29.83 -11.47 -6.93
CA LYS A 114 29.68 -12.28 -8.14
C LYS A 114 28.22 -12.26 -8.60
N VAL A 115 27.29 -12.54 -7.70
CA VAL A 115 25.84 -12.54 -7.97
C VAL A 115 25.42 -11.22 -8.61
N ILE A 116 25.81 -10.10 -7.99
CA ILE A 116 25.55 -8.75 -8.50
C ILE A 116 26.08 -8.54 -9.92
N ARG A 117 27.33 -8.92 -10.19
CA ARG A 117 27.93 -8.78 -11.53
C ARG A 117 27.20 -9.61 -12.58
N ASP A 118 26.77 -10.81 -12.22
CA ASP A 118 26.03 -11.68 -13.14
C ASP A 118 24.64 -11.09 -13.43
N PHE A 119 23.96 -10.54 -12.42
CA PHE A 119 22.74 -9.77 -12.60
C PHE A 119 22.93 -8.57 -13.54
N GLU A 120 23.91 -7.71 -13.28
CA GLU A 120 24.20 -6.55 -14.13
C GLU A 120 24.43 -6.93 -15.60
N LYS A 121 25.23 -7.98 -15.84
CA LYS A 121 25.51 -8.48 -17.21
C LYS A 121 24.24 -8.98 -17.89
N ASN A 122 23.43 -9.75 -17.18
CA ASN A 122 22.16 -10.28 -17.70
C ASN A 122 21.21 -9.13 -18.05
N PHE A 123 21.13 -8.10 -17.21
CA PHE A 123 20.26 -6.95 -17.44
C PHE A 123 20.77 -6.00 -18.53
N GLN A 124 22.08 -5.83 -18.71
CA GLN A 124 22.62 -5.06 -19.83
C GLN A 124 22.30 -5.68 -21.19
N ARG A 125 22.16 -7.01 -21.24
CA ARG A 125 21.83 -7.76 -22.46
C ARG A 125 20.32 -7.87 -22.73
N SER A 126 19.47 -7.46 -21.78
CA SER A 126 18.02 -7.58 -21.96
C SER A 126 17.50 -6.56 -22.97
N SER A 127 16.56 -6.96 -23.82
CA SER A 127 15.91 -6.10 -24.83
C SER A 127 15.12 -4.93 -24.22
N GLN A 128 14.73 -5.05 -22.95
CA GLN A 128 14.06 -4.01 -22.17
C GLN A 128 15.03 -2.96 -21.61
N SER A 129 16.34 -3.22 -21.64
CA SER A 129 17.35 -2.39 -21.03
C SER A 129 17.59 -1.12 -21.82
N LYS A 130 17.18 0.02 -21.27
CA LYS A 130 17.54 1.34 -21.82
C LYS A 130 18.99 1.73 -21.52
N ILE A 131 19.69 0.95 -20.69
CA ILE A 131 21.08 1.18 -20.25
C ILE A 131 22.05 1.33 -21.43
N ALA A 132 21.82 0.58 -22.52
CA ALA A 132 22.67 0.63 -23.72
C ALA A 132 22.69 1.99 -24.44
N ARG A 133 21.76 2.90 -24.12
CA ARG A 133 21.65 4.23 -24.76
C ARG A 133 22.31 5.36 -23.95
N GLY A 134 22.87 5.09 -22.77
CA GLY A 134 23.65 6.07 -21.99
C GLY A 134 22.85 7.24 -21.37
N LEU A 135 21.51 7.20 -21.44
CA LEU A 135 20.63 8.26 -20.95
C LEU A 135 19.80 7.73 -19.78
N ILE A 136 20.30 7.93 -18.56
CA ILE A 136 19.64 7.53 -17.30
C ILE A 136 19.15 8.82 -16.63
N HIS A 137 18.16 9.49 -17.22
CA HIS A 137 17.68 10.79 -16.75
C HIS A 137 16.57 10.66 -15.71
N ASN A 138 15.81 9.56 -15.75
CA ASN A 138 14.61 9.38 -14.95
C ASN A 138 14.78 8.34 -13.85
N ALA A 139 15.81 7.50 -13.92
CA ALA A 139 16.09 6.51 -12.90
C ALA A 139 16.29 7.15 -11.53
N LYS A 140 15.45 6.75 -10.58
CA LYS A 140 15.53 7.19 -9.19
C LYS A 140 14.96 6.11 -8.28
N VAL A 141 15.46 6.06 -7.05
CA VAL A 141 14.86 5.29 -5.97
C VAL A 141 14.08 6.27 -5.10
N VAL A 142 12.78 6.04 -4.95
CA VAL A 142 11.90 6.82 -4.07
C VAL A 142 11.67 6.00 -2.82
N CYS A 143 12.02 6.53 -1.65
CA CYS A 143 11.95 5.76 -0.41
C CYS A 143 11.14 6.51 0.65
N GLY A 144 10.22 5.78 1.29
CA GLY A 144 9.40 6.25 2.40
C GLY A 144 9.43 5.24 3.55
N ILE A 145 9.22 5.73 4.76
CA ILE A 145 9.15 4.93 6.00
C ILE A 145 7.80 5.12 6.70
N ASP A 146 7.38 4.14 7.50
CA ASP A 146 6.33 4.36 8.51
C ASP A 146 6.92 4.97 9.81
N THR A 147 6.16 4.94 10.91
CA THR A 147 6.56 5.51 12.21
C THR A 147 7.43 4.57 13.07
N ARG A 148 7.85 3.41 12.56
CA ARG A 148 8.68 2.47 13.35
C ARG A 148 10.02 3.10 13.70
N VAL A 149 10.46 2.90 14.94
CA VAL A 149 11.74 3.36 15.50
C VAL A 149 12.96 2.98 14.64
N SER A 150 12.93 1.81 13.99
CA SER A 150 14.02 1.37 13.10
C SER A 150 14.02 2.05 11.73
N GLY A 151 12.94 2.74 11.34
CA GLY A 151 12.72 3.34 10.02
C GLY A 151 13.86 4.26 9.56
N PRO A 152 14.28 5.28 10.34
CA PRO A 152 15.36 6.17 9.95
C PRO A 152 16.69 5.47 9.65
N HIS A 153 17.05 4.45 10.43
CA HIS A 153 18.27 3.67 10.18
C HIS A 153 18.16 2.83 8.90
N LEU A 154 16.99 2.25 8.64
CA LEU A 154 16.73 1.49 7.42
C LEU A 154 16.66 2.41 6.18
N MET A 155 16.18 3.65 6.31
CA MET A 155 16.24 4.67 5.25
C MET A 155 17.69 4.92 4.81
N GLU A 156 18.61 5.03 5.76
CA GLU A 156 20.03 5.21 5.45
C GLU A 156 20.65 3.96 4.81
N ALA A 157 20.23 2.76 5.23
CA ALA A 157 20.61 1.52 4.54
C ALA A 157 20.12 1.52 3.09
N ALA A 158 18.89 1.96 2.83
CA ALA A 158 18.35 2.09 1.47
C ALA A 158 19.13 3.13 0.65
N ARG A 159 19.44 4.29 1.23
CA ARG A 159 20.24 5.35 0.61
C ARG A 159 21.62 4.84 0.20
N ALA A 160 22.30 4.13 1.10
CA ALA A 160 23.61 3.54 0.83
C ALA A 160 23.54 2.48 -0.28
N GLY A 161 22.52 1.62 -0.28
CA GLY A 161 22.30 0.62 -1.32
C GLY A 161 22.08 1.25 -2.70
N ALA A 162 21.34 2.36 -2.76
CA ALA A 162 21.08 3.07 -4.01
C ALA A 162 22.30 3.82 -4.57
N ALA A 163 23.21 4.27 -3.69
CA ALA A 163 24.42 4.98 -4.09
C ALA A 163 25.37 4.14 -4.97
N LEU A 164 25.36 2.81 -4.85
CA LEU A 164 26.22 1.90 -5.64
C LEU A 164 26.09 2.08 -7.15
N PHE A 165 24.92 2.52 -7.64
CA PHE A 165 24.67 2.74 -9.06
C PHE A 165 24.57 4.21 -9.46
N ASN A 166 24.93 5.14 -8.58
CA ASN A 166 24.77 6.58 -8.80
C ASN A 166 23.34 6.94 -9.25
N VAL A 167 22.34 6.25 -8.69
CA VAL A 167 20.93 6.53 -8.95
C VAL A 167 20.48 7.59 -7.97
N LYS A 168 19.68 8.57 -8.43
CA LYS A 168 19.13 9.60 -7.55
C LYS A 168 18.27 8.94 -6.47
N PHE A 169 18.58 9.21 -5.21
CA PHE A 169 17.76 8.79 -4.07
C PHE A 169 16.83 9.94 -3.67
N VAL A 170 15.53 9.68 -3.64
CA VAL A 170 14.49 10.62 -3.23
C VAL A 170 13.89 10.09 -1.94
N ASP A 171 14.25 10.74 -0.84
CA ASP A 171 13.67 10.49 0.48
C ASP A 171 12.38 11.32 0.59
N ILE A 172 11.24 10.64 0.76
CA ILE A 172 9.94 11.29 0.98
C ILE A 172 9.52 11.24 2.46
N GLY A 173 10.40 10.78 3.35
CA GLY A 173 10.21 10.78 4.79
C GLY A 173 9.16 9.80 5.27
N VAL A 174 8.45 10.19 6.33
CA VAL A 174 7.43 9.38 7.00
C VAL A 174 6.12 9.47 6.22
N VAL A 175 5.67 8.39 5.59
CA VAL A 175 4.50 8.38 4.70
C VAL A 175 3.67 7.12 4.89
N SER A 176 2.39 7.15 4.50
CA SER A 176 1.63 5.91 4.38
C SER A 176 2.10 5.11 3.16
N THR A 177 1.83 3.80 3.15
CA THR A 177 2.16 2.96 1.99
C THR A 177 1.49 3.50 0.71
N PRO A 178 0.19 3.88 0.70
CA PRO A 178 -0.43 4.49 -0.49
C PRO A 178 0.25 5.77 -1.00
N MET A 179 0.78 6.62 -0.10
CA MET A 179 1.49 7.85 -0.50
C MET A 179 2.80 7.55 -1.25
N LEU A 180 3.53 6.48 -0.88
CA LEU A 180 4.70 6.05 -1.66
C LEU A 180 4.28 5.56 -3.05
N HIS A 181 3.25 4.71 -3.13
CA HIS A 181 2.75 4.19 -4.41
C HIS A 181 2.31 5.32 -5.35
N TYR A 182 1.60 6.31 -4.81
CA TYR A 182 1.26 7.54 -5.53
C TYR A 182 2.50 8.27 -6.03
N SER A 183 3.48 8.51 -5.15
CA SER A 183 4.70 9.25 -5.50
C SER A 183 5.47 8.57 -6.64
N VAL A 184 5.62 7.24 -6.58
CA VAL A 184 6.27 6.45 -7.64
C VAL A 184 5.55 6.63 -8.97
N LYS A 185 4.22 6.49 -8.99
CA LYS A 185 3.41 6.67 -10.20
C LYS A 185 3.54 8.09 -10.75
N SER A 186 3.41 9.10 -9.91
CA SER A 186 3.52 10.52 -10.28
C SER A 186 4.90 10.88 -10.84
N PHE A 187 5.99 10.29 -10.31
CA PHE A 187 7.33 10.50 -10.87
C PHE A 187 7.53 9.89 -12.26
N ASN A 188 6.75 8.86 -12.61
CA ASN A 188 6.83 8.17 -13.90
C ASN A 188 5.80 8.66 -14.91
N VAL A 189 4.71 9.25 -14.44
CA VAL A 189 3.61 9.79 -15.24
C VAL A 189 3.30 11.20 -14.70
N PRO A 190 4.07 12.24 -15.04
CA PRO A 190 3.89 13.59 -14.49
C PRO A 190 2.50 14.20 -14.78
N GLU A 191 1.84 13.76 -15.86
CA GLU A 191 0.46 14.11 -16.19
C GLU A 191 -0.59 13.43 -15.30
N PHE A 192 -0.22 12.39 -14.54
CA PHE A 192 -1.12 11.75 -13.58
C PHE A 192 -1.36 12.66 -12.39
N ALA A 193 -0.28 13.11 -11.73
CA ALA A 193 -0.35 14.07 -10.63
C ALA A 193 1.04 14.59 -10.23
N GLU A 194 1.07 15.61 -9.37
CA GLU A 194 2.31 16.14 -8.80
C GLU A 194 2.92 15.17 -7.77
N ALA A 195 4.21 14.84 -7.90
CA ALA A 195 4.91 13.89 -7.04
C ALA A 195 5.36 14.51 -5.69
N THR A 196 4.43 15.13 -4.97
CA THR A 196 4.66 15.74 -3.64
C THR A 196 3.57 15.31 -2.65
N HIS A 197 3.81 15.50 -1.34
CA HIS A 197 2.77 15.26 -0.33
C HIS A 197 1.56 16.16 -0.57
N GLN A 198 1.79 17.43 -0.87
CA GLN A 198 0.71 18.37 -1.20
C GLN A 198 -0.05 17.93 -2.45
N GLY A 199 0.63 17.44 -3.48
CA GLY A 199 -0.01 16.86 -4.66
C GLY A 199 -0.96 15.71 -4.32
N TYR A 200 -0.54 14.80 -3.44
CA TYR A 200 -1.37 13.70 -2.95
C TYR A 200 -2.62 14.22 -2.21
N TYR A 201 -2.44 15.17 -1.29
CA TYR A 201 -3.55 15.74 -0.52
C TYR A 201 -4.54 16.50 -1.40
N GLN A 202 -4.03 17.30 -2.34
CA GLN A 202 -4.85 18.06 -3.27
C GLN A 202 -5.66 17.13 -4.18
N ALA A 203 -5.02 16.11 -4.76
CA ALA A 203 -5.69 15.16 -5.65
C ALA A 203 -6.87 14.44 -4.96
N ILE A 204 -6.68 13.99 -3.72
CA ILE A 204 -7.74 13.31 -2.96
C ILE A 204 -8.82 14.29 -2.49
N SER A 205 -8.42 15.42 -1.90
CA SER A 205 -9.38 16.40 -1.37
C SER A 205 -10.25 17.00 -2.47
N ASP A 206 -9.69 17.31 -3.65
CA ASP A 206 -10.45 17.85 -4.77
C ASP A 206 -11.44 16.83 -5.31
N ALA A 207 -11.01 15.58 -5.53
CA ALA A 207 -11.92 14.51 -5.96
C ALA A 207 -13.03 14.27 -4.94
N PHE A 208 -12.72 14.31 -3.63
CA PHE A 208 -13.71 14.18 -2.56
C PHE A 208 -14.73 15.33 -2.57
N LYS A 209 -14.25 16.58 -2.62
CA LYS A 209 -15.12 17.77 -2.65
C LYS A 209 -16.02 17.76 -3.88
N GLU A 210 -15.47 17.42 -5.04
CA GLU A 210 -16.22 17.33 -6.29
C GLU A 210 -17.29 16.24 -6.23
N LEU A 211 -16.96 15.05 -5.71
CA LEU A 211 -17.94 13.98 -5.55
C LEU A 211 -19.06 14.40 -4.60
N TYR A 212 -18.72 14.98 -3.45
CA TYR A 212 -19.67 15.46 -2.45
C TYR A 212 -20.67 16.48 -3.03
N ASP A 213 -20.15 17.47 -3.78
CA ASP A 213 -20.98 18.52 -4.38
C ASP A 213 -21.88 18.00 -5.50
N ARG A 214 -21.44 16.95 -6.20
CA ARG A 214 -22.21 16.30 -7.28
C ARG A 214 -23.31 15.39 -6.75
N THR A 215 -23.07 14.64 -5.67
CA THR A 215 -24.06 13.68 -5.18
C THR A 215 -25.18 14.35 -4.41
N GLN A 216 -24.87 15.39 -3.63
CA GLN A 216 -25.76 16.02 -2.64
C GLN A 216 -26.37 15.00 -1.65
N GLU A 217 -26.75 15.44 -0.46
CA GLU A 217 -27.46 14.56 0.47
C GLU A 217 -28.95 14.53 0.09
N PRO A 218 -29.55 13.35 -0.11
CA PRO A 218 -30.98 13.25 -0.40
C PRO A 218 -31.83 13.83 0.72
N ASP A 219 -33.00 14.39 0.37
CA ASP A 219 -33.98 14.85 1.36
C ASP A 219 -34.33 13.75 2.36
N GLY A 220 -34.20 14.05 3.65
CA GLY A 220 -34.44 13.09 4.74
C GLY A 220 -33.26 12.12 5.02
N SER A 221 -32.10 12.33 4.41
CA SER A 221 -30.86 11.61 4.76
C SER A 221 -30.55 11.77 6.26
N ARG A 222 -30.02 10.69 6.85
CA ARG A 222 -29.50 10.68 8.23
C ARG A 222 -27.97 10.77 8.26
N TYR A 223 -27.35 11.09 7.13
CA TYR A 223 -25.90 11.24 7.05
C TYR A 223 -25.43 12.32 8.01
N GLN A 224 -24.29 12.05 8.65
CA GLN A 224 -23.54 13.04 9.42
C GLN A 224 -22.09 13.00 8.94
N PRO A 225 -21.44 14.15 8.75
CA PRO A 225 -20.06 14.23 8.29
C PRO A 225 -19.05 13.80 9.38
N GLU A 226 -19.52 13.28 10.52
CA GLU A 226 -18.69 12.95 11.67
C GLU A 226 -18.17 11.51 11.59
N LEU A 227 -16.86 11.32 11.79
CA LEU A 227 -16.20 10.01 11.80
C LEU A 227 -15.21 9.95 12.95
N ILE A 228 -15.20 8.85 13.71
CA ILE A 228 -14.16 8.59 14.72
C ILE A 228 -13.18 7.58 14.12
N VAL A 229 -11.89 7.91 14.10
CA VAL A 229 -10.87 7.10 13.44
C VAL A 229 -9.84 6.61 14.46
N ASP A 230 -9.78 5.30 14.61
CA ASP A 230 -8.68 4.60 15.25
C ASP A 230 -7.49 4.57 14.30
N CYS A 231 -6.40 5.25 14.69
CA CYS A 231 -5.24 5.45 13.83
C CYS A 231 -4.10 4.46 14.10
N ALA A 232 -4.34 3.42 14.91
CA ALA A 232 -3.39 2.36 15.22
C ALA A 232 -2.04 2.82 15.80
N ASN A 233 -1.97 4.05 16.31
CA ASN A 233 -0.73 4.77 16.66
C ASN A 233 0.29 4.82 15.48
N GLY A 234 -0.21 4.79 14.25
CA GLY A 234 0.56 4.69 13.02
C GLY A 234 0.65 5.99 12.23
N VAL A 235 1.26 5.89 11.05
CA VAL A 235 1.49 7.04 10.16
C VAL A 235 0.19 7.64 9.61
N GLY A 236 -0.91 6.89 9.64
CA GLY A 236 -2.22 7.34 9.15
C GLY A 236 -2.71 8.63 9.81
N ALA A 237 -2.53 8.79 11.13
CA ALA A 237 -2.99 9.96 11.87
C ALA A 237 -2.40 11.29 11.34
N PRO A 238 -1.07 11.51 11.35
CA PRO A 238 -0.51 12.77 10.89
C PRO A 238 -0.79 13.03 9.39
N ARG A 239 -0.74 11.99 8.54
CA ARG A 239 -1.00 12.17 7.10
C ARG A 239 -2.46 12.49 6.80
N PHE A 240 -3.41 11.90 7.53
CA PHE A 240 -4.82 12.17 7.32
C PHE A 240 -5.21 13.56 7.87
N ARG A 241 -4.59 14.00 8.97
CA ARG A 241 -4.76 15.37 9.47
C ARG A 241 -4.36 16.43 8.43
N GLU A 242 -3.21 16.27 7.79
CA GLU A 242 -2.76 17.17 6.71
C GLU A 242 -3.74 17.16 5.51
N LEU A 243 -4.30 15.99 5.13
CA LEU A 243 -5.34 15.92 4.11
C LEU A 243 -6.61 16.68 4.53
N LEU A 244 -7.02 16.59 5.79
CA LEU A 244 -8.24 17.24 6.30
C LEU A 244 -8.12 18.76 6.35
N GLU A 245 -6.93 19.35 6.40
CA GLU A 245 -6.76 20.80 6.26
C GLU A 245 -7.33 21.33 4.92
N LEU A 246 -7.44 20.46 3.91
CA LEU A 246 -7.99 20.77 2.58
C LEU A 246 -9.48 20.41 2.42
N ILE A 247 -10.09 19.80 3.45
CA ILE A 247 -11.48 19.35 3.44
C ILE A 247 -12.26 20.14 4.52
N PRO A 248 -13.29 20.90 4.14
CA PRO A 248 -14.09 21.63 5.11
C PRO A 248 -14.81 20.71 6.13
N GLU A 249 -14.87 21.13 7.39
CA GLU A 249 -15.47 20.33 8.48
C GLU A 249 -16.95 20.01 8.25
N GLU A 250 -17.68 20.86 7.52
CA GLU A 250 -19.08 20.60 7.15
C GLU A 250 -19.23 19.41 6.20
N LYS A 251 -18.18 19.07 5.44
CA LYS A 251 -18.15 17.91 4.54
C LYS A 251 -17.62 16.65 5.24
N LEU A 252 -16.61 16.80 6.09
CA LEU A 252 -16.03 15.69 6.86
C LEU A 252 -15.32 16.21 8.12
N ARG A 253 -15.82 15.82 9.29
CA ARG A 253 -15.19 16.07 10.59
C ARG A 253 -14.69 14.76 11.18
N VAL A 254 -13.40 14.70 11.51
CA VAL A 254 -12.75 13.50 12.04
C VAL A 254 -12.27 13.71 13.47
N GLU A 255 -12.68 12.82 14.37
CA GLU A 255 -12.07 12.66 15.68
C GLU A 255 -11.01 11.56 15.61
N PHE A 256 -9.76 11.91 15.93
CA PHE A 256 -8.64 10.97 15.93
C PHE A 256 -8.47 10.31 17.30
N ARG A 257 -8.25 8.99 17.32
CA ARG A 257 -7.90 8.21 18.51
C ARG A 257 -6.73 7.28 18.21
N ASN A 258 -6.04 6.84 19.26
CA ASN A 258 -4.84 6.01 19.18
C ASN A 258 -3.78 6.65 18.27
N GLU A 259 -3.21 7.76 18.72
CA GLU A 259 -2.19 8.51 17.96
C GLU A 259 -0.77 8.41 18.54
N ASN A 260 -0.65 8.12 19.85
CA ASN A 260 0.60 8.30 20.60
C ASN A 260 1.01 7.06 21.43
N GLY A 261 0.30 5.94 21.27
CA GLY A 261 0.59 4.67 21.94
C GLY A 261 1.58 3.78 21.16
N GLU A 262 1.66 2.51 21.55
CA GLU A 262 2.44 1.51 20.81
C GLU A 262 1.72 1.13 19.51
N LEU A 263 2.47 1.09 18.40
CA LEU A 263 1.96 0.79 17.06
C LEU A 263 1.20 -0.55 17.03
N ASN A 264 -0.05 -0.53 16.57
CA ASN A 264 -0.97 -1.68 16.46
C ASN A 264 -1.26 -2.42 17.80
N HIS A 265 -0.96 -1.83 18.96
CA HIS A 265 -1.20 -2.48 20.25
C HIS A 265 -2.61 -2.16 20.76
N GLY A 266 -3.47 -3.18 20.90
CA GLY A 266 -4.85 -3.01 21.39
C GLY A 266 -5.76 -2.19 20.45
N CYS A 267 -5.29 -1.90 19.24
CA CYS A 267 -5.95 -1.04 18.26
C CYS A 267 -5.53 -1.39 16.83
N GLY A 268 -6.16 -0.76 15.85
CA GLY A 268 -5.89 -0.92 14.43
C GLY A 268 -6.79 -1.94 13.73
N ALA A 269 -6.85 -1.87 12.40
CA ALA A 269 -7.79 -2.65 11.58
C ALA A 269 -7.69 -4.15 11.86
N ASP A 270 -6.47 -4.71 11.93
CA ASP A 270 -6.26 -6.13 12.23
C ASP A 270 -6.75 -6.52 13.63
N PHE A 271 -6.55 -5.67 14.63
CA PHE A 271 -7.07 -5.91 15.98
C PHE A 271 -8.60 -5.98 15.95
N VAL A 272 -9.28 -4.98 15.38
CA VAL A 272 -10.75 -4.96 15.34
C VAL A 272 -11.28 -6.15 14.53
N LYS A 273 -10.62 -6.52 13.42
CA LYS A 273 -11.02 -7.66 12.58
C LYS A 273 -10.89 -9.01 13.30
N ILE A 274 -9.76 -9.25 13.95
CA ILE A 274 -9.42 -10.55 14.54
C ILE A 274 -10.07 -10.69 15.92
N ALA A 275 -9.95 -9.68 16.78
CA ALA A 275 -10.48 -9.72 18.13
C ALA A 275 -12.00 -9.49 18.18
N GLN A 276 -12.57 -8.82 17.16
CA GLN A 276 -13.97 -8.37 17.13
C GLN A 276 -14.37 -7.57 18.39
N LYS A 277 -13.42 -6.78 18.90
CA LYS A 277 -13.58 -5.93 20.07
C LYS A 277 -13.38 -4.47 19.70
N MET A 278 -13.98 -3.59 20.49
CA MET A 278 -13.69 -2.16 20.43
C MET A 278 -12.19 -1.95 20.73
N PRO A 279 -11.48 -1.14 19.92
CA PRO A 279 -10.09 -0.81 20.19
C PRO A 279 -9.95 0.05 21.45
N ASP A 280 -8.75 0.08 22.00
CA ASP A 280 -8.45 0.93 23.16
C ASP A 280 -8.83 2.39 22.89
N GLY A 281 -9.36 3.07 23.90
CA GLY A 281 -9.86 4.45 23.76
C GLY A 281 -11.25 4.58 23.14
N PHE A 282 -11.93 3.48 22.79
CA PHE A 282 -13.32 3.48 22.32
C PHE A 282 -14.28 2.97 23.38
N ASN A 283 -15.42 3.66 23.54
CA ASN A 283 -16.37 3.35 24.61
C ASN A 283 -17.42 2.33 24.14
N SER A 284 -17.53 1.19 24.83
CA SER A 284 -18.53 0.15 24.57
C SER A 284 -19.97 0.58 24.86
N GLY A 285 -20.18 1.60 25.70
CA GLY A 285 -21.50 2.08 26.12
C GLY A 285 -22.01 3.33 25.40
N ALA A 286 -21.16 4.03 24.64
CA ALA A 286 -21.58 5.19 23.85
C ALA A 286 -22.14 4.72 22.50
N LYS A 287 -23.23 5.35 22.03
CA LYS A 287 -23.67 5.22 20.63
C LYS A 287 -22.67 5.97 19.75
N GLU A 288 -21.49 5.42 19.54
CA GLU A 288 -20.56 5.89 18.51
C GLU A 288 -21.07 5.38 17.15
N PRO A 289 -21.66 6.23 16.30
CA PRO A 289 -22.49 5.74 15.21
C PRO A 289 -21.68 5.29 13.99
N LYS A 290 -20.47 5.84 13.81
CA LYS A 290 -19.62 5.60 12.65
C LYS A 290 -18.14 5.70 13.05
N CYS A 291 -17.52 4.54 13.23
CA CYS A 291 -16.09 4.44 13.52
C CYS A 291 -15.37 3.74 12.36
N ALA A 292 -14.11 4.10 12.16
CA ALA A 292 -13.21 3.42 11.24
C ALA A 292 -11.86 3.16 11.92
N SER A 293 -11.12 2.16 11.43
CA SER A 293 -9.79 1.85 11.92
C SER A 293 -8.83 1.66 10.74
N PHE A 294 -7.69 2.35 10.80
CA PHE A 294 -6.54 2.11 9.93
C PHE A 294 -5.66 1.00 10.49
N ASP A 295 -4.81 0.40 9.67
CA ASP A 295 -3.62 -0.30 10.15
C ASP A 295 -2.40 0.63 10.20
N GLY A 296 -1.27 0.13 10.72
CA GLY A 296 -0.09 0.95 11.03
C GLY A 296 0.48 1.78 9.87
N ASP A 297 0.38 1.31 8.62
CA ASP A 297 0.83 2.03 7.41
C ASP A 297 -0.32 2.59 6.55
N ALA A 298 -1.56 2.53 7.08
CA ALA A 298 -2.79 3.01 6.46
C ALA A 298 -3.04 2.46 5.04
N ASP A 299 -2.79 1.17 4.83
CA ASP A 299 -3.15 0.42 3.60
C ASP A 299 -4.43 -0.40 3.76
N ARG A 300 -5.01 -0.43 4.97
CA ARG A 300 -6.28 -1.08 5.30
C ARG A 300 -7.23 -0.11 5.97
N ILE A 301 -8.52 -0.27 5.69
CA ILE A 301 -9.58 0.41 6.43
C ILE A 301 -10.74 -0.54 6.71
N LEU A 302 -11.24 -0.51 7.94
CA LEU A 302 -12.45 -1.21 8.35
C LEU A 302 -13.37 -0.24 9.05
N TYR A 303 -14.68 -0.38 8.84
CA TYR A 303 -15.68 0.34 9.61
C TYR A 303 -16.20 -0.54 10.73
N PHE A 304 -16.57 0.06 11.84
CA PHE A 304 -17.16 -0.66 12.97
C PHE A 304 -18.04 0.26 13.82
N ARG A 305 -18.79 -0.34 14.74
CA ARG A 305 -19.50 0.34 15.82
C ARG A 305 -19.64 -0.58 17.02
N ALA A 306 -20.01 -0.03 18.17
CA ALA A 306 -20.39 -0.85 19.32
C ALA A 306 -21.60 -1.73 18.97
N LYS A 307 -21.53 -3.02 19.30
CA LYS A 307 -22.63 -3.95 19.03
C LYS A 307 -23.81 -3.63 19.97
N ASN A 308 -24.97 -3.33 19.38
CA ASN A 308 -26.18 -2.96 20.13
C ASN A 308 -26.53 -4.00 21.21
N GLY A 309 -26.73 -3.52 22.45
CA GLY A 309 -27.13 -4.37 23.58
C GLY A 309 -26.00 -5.14 24.26
N CYS A 310 -24.74 -4.97 23.81
CA CYS A 310 -23.57 -5.61 24.40
C CYS A 310 -22.74 -4.60 25.21
N GLN A 311 -22.66 -4.76 26.53
CA GLN A 311 -21.79 -3.94 27.40
C GLN A 311 -20.35 -4.48 27.48
N ASP A 312 -20.05 -5.59 26.80
CA ASP A 312 -18.79 -6.34 26.89
C ASP A 312 -17.66 -5.81 25.99
N GLY A 313 -17.92 -4.72 25.24
CA GLY A 313 -16.94 -4.15 24.32
C GLY A 313 -16.80 -4.90 23.00
N THR A 314 -17.79 -5.70 22.59
CA THR A 314 -17.83 -6.32 21.26
C THR A 314 -18.09 -5.29 20.17
N ALA A 315 -17.33 -5.36 19.07
CA ALA A 315 -17.52 -4.53 17.89
C ALA A 315 -18.40 -5.25 16.84
N GLU A 316 -19.35 -4.53 16.25
CA GLU A 316 -20.00 -4.92 15.00
C GLU A 316 -19.17 -4.42 13.82
N LEU A 317 -18.68 -5.35 12.99
CA LEU A 317 -17.76 -5.08 11.90
C LEU A 317 -18.47 -4.83 10.56
N PHE A 318 -17.95 -3.84 9.84
CA PHE A 318 -18.22 -3.57 8.43
C PHE A 318 -16.89 -3.67 7.69
N ASP A 319 -16.55 -4.89 7.31
CA ASP A 319 -15.24 -5.22 6.80
C ASP A 319 -15.07 -4.97 5.29
N GLY A 320 -13.94 -5.38 4.72
CA GLY A 320 -13.64 -5.14 3.30
C GLY A 320 -14.70 -5.69 2.33
N ASP A 321 -15.38 -6.79 2.66
CA ASP A 321 -16.49 -7.30 1.84
C ASP A 321 -17.67 -6.32 1.82
N ARG A 322 -17.98 -5.71 2.98
CA ARG A 322 -19.04 -4.69 3.08
C ARG A 322 -18.67 -3.44 2.30
N ILE A 323 -17.40 -3.03 2.35
CA ILE A 323 -16.88 -1.89 1.58
C ILE A 323 -16.98 -2.18 0.07
N ALA A 324 -16.55 -3.36 -0.38
CA ALA A 324 -16.67 -3.77 -1.77
C ALA A 324 -18.12 -3.77 -2.25
N VAL A 325 -19.04 -4.36 -1.48
CA VAL A 325 -20.47 -4.39 -1.84
C VAL A 325 -21.05 -2.98 -1.90
N LEU A 326 -20.71 -2.10 -0.96
CA LEU A 326 -21.17 -0.71 -0.96
C LEU A 326 -20.73 0.02 -2.23
N PHE A 327 -19.45 -0.03 -2.58
CA PHE A 327 -18.95 0.58 -3.80
C PHE A 327 -19.55 -0.06 -5.06
N ALA A 328 -19.70 -1.38 -5.06
CA ALA A 328 -20.28 -2.09 -6.17
C ALA A 328 -21.74 -1.70 -6.43
N MET A 329 -22.54 -1.53 -5.37
CA MET A 329 -23.91 -1.03 -5.48
C MET A 329 -23.95 0.35 -6.12
N TYR A 330 -23.15 1.30 -5.60
CA TYR A 330 -23.12 2.67 -6.12
C TYR A 330 -22.67 2.71 -7.58
N ILE A 331 -21.56 2.03 -7.93
CA ILE A 331 -21.04 2.00 -9.29
C ILE A 331 -22.04 1.35 -10.25
N LYS A 332 -22.69 0.26 -9.85
CA LYS A 332 -23.69 -0.42 -10.68
C LYS A 332 -24.85 0.50 -11.01
N GLU A 333 -25.33 1.27 -10.03
CA GLU A 333 -26.38 2.27 -10.25
C GLU A 333 -25.94 3.33 -11.27
N GLN A 334 -24.73 3.88 -11.12
CA GLN A 334 -24.19 4.86 -12.08
C GLN A 334 -24.01 4.27 -13.48
N LEU A 335 -23.57 3.01 -13.57
CA LEU A 335 -23.41 2.31 -14.86
C LEU A 335 -24.75 2.03 -15.55
N ASP A 336 -25.80 1.72 -14.79
CA ASP A 336 -27.14 1.50 -15.35
C ASP A 336 -27.70 2.79 -15.95
N ILE A 337 -27.50 3.92 -15.26
CA ILE A 337 -27.84 5.26 -15.76
C ILE A 337 -27.02 5.57 -17.03
N TYR A 338 -25.70 5.36 -16.98
CA TYR A 338 -24.81 5.60 -18.11
C TYR A 338 -25.21 4.77 -19.33
N THR A 339 -25.40 3.46 -19.15
CA THR A 339 -25.73 2.52 -20.24
C THR A 339 -27.08 2.84 -20.87
N SER A 340 -28.06 3.24 -20.06
CA SER A 340 -29.37 3.68 -20.56
C SER A 340 -29.26 4.93 -21.44
N SER A 341 -28.34 5.86 -21.11
CA SER A 341 -28.12 7.09 -21.90
C SER A 341 -27.18 6.91 -23.11
N LYS A 342 -26.25 5.93 -23.05
CA LYS A 342 -25.22 5.70 -24.08
C LYS A 342 -25.05 4.20 -24.39
N PRO A 343 -26.06 3.55 -25.01
CA PRO A 343 -26.07 2.10 -25.19
C PRO A 343 -24.96 1.53 -26.08
N ARG A 344 -24.32 2.36 -26.91
CA ARG A 344 -23.21 1.93 -27.78
C ARG A 344 -21.86 1.81 -27.05
N ASN A 345 -21.76 2.24 -25.80
CA ASN A 345 -20.52 2.27 -25.02
C ASN A 345 -20.68 1.43 -23.73
N SER A 346 -21.06 0.17 -23.82
CA SER A 346 -21.24 -0.68 -22.64
C SER A 346 -19.89 -0.92 -21.94
N LEU A 347 -19.83 -0.63 -20.64
CA LEU A 347 -18.67 -0.87 -19.78
C LEU A 347 -18.88 -2.16 -18.98
N LYS A 348 -17.84 -2.98 -18.84
CA LYS A 348 -17.88 -4.21 -18.05
C LYS A 348 -17.41 -3.96 -16.63
N MET A 349 -18.23 -4.35 -15.67
CA MET A 349 -17.90 -4.32 -14.25
C MET A 349 -17.61 -5.72 -13.74
N GLY A 350 -16.54 -5.87 -12.96
CA GLY A 350 -16.17 -7.10 -12.26
C GLY A 350 -16.01 -6.86 -10.76
N ILE A 351 -16.29 -7.89 -9.97
CA ILE A 351 -16.10 -7.88 -8.52
C ILE A 351 -15.25 -9.08 -8.16
N VAL A 352 -14.10 -8.85 -7.54
CA VAL A 352 -13.12 -9.88 -7.21
C VAL A 352 -13.03 -10.03 -5.69
N GLN A 353 -13.10 -11.28 -5.22
CA GLN A 353 -13.03 -11.65 -3.81
C GLN A 353 -11.99 -12.77 -3.62
N THR A 354 -11.64 -13.03 -2.36
CA THR A 354 -10.87 -14.23 -1.97
C THR A 354 -11.79 -15.25 -1.29
N ALA A 355 -11.27 -16.44 -1.01
CA ALA A 355 -12.00 -17.46 -0.26
C ALA A 355 -12.34 -17.05 1.19
N TYR A 356 -11.72 -15.99 1.72
CA TYR A 356 -12.04 -15.45 3.05
C TYR A 356 -13.30 -14.57 3.07
N ALA A 357 -13.85 -14.26 1.90
CA ALA A 357 -15.05 -13.45 1.81
C ALA A 357 -16.25 -14.15 2.47
N ASN A 358 -17.10 -13.38 3.15
CA ASN A 358 -18.32 -13.94 3.73
C ASN A 358 -19.25 -14.44 2.62
N GLY A 359 -19.69 -15.70 2.67
CA GLY A 359 -20.56 -16.27 1.63
C GLY A 359 -21.88 -15.53 1.40
N SER A 360 -22.35 -14.75 2.38
CA SER A 360 -23.52 -13.87 2.22
C SER A 360 -23.22 -12.66 1.31
N SER A 361 -21.99 -12.13 1.35
CA SER A 361 -21.56 -11.06 0.44
C SER A 361 -21.53 -11.56 -1.01
N THR A 362 -20.93 -12.73 -1.25
CA THR A 362 -20.90 -13.38 -2.56
C THR A 362 -22.31 -13.67 -3.08
N ARG A 363 -23.20 -14.17 -2.20
CA ARG A 363 -24.61 -14.39 -2.54
C ARG A 363 -25.32 -13.08 -2.91
N PHE A 364 -25.14 -12.03 -2.11
CA PHE A 364 -25.72 -10.71 -2.38
C PHE A 364 -25.28 -10.16 -3.74
N ILE A 365 -23.99 -10.23 -4.06
CA ILE A 365 -23.47 -9.78 -5.36
C ILE A 365 -24.13 -10.55 -6.50
N ARG A 366 -24.17 -11.88 -6.42
CA ARG A 366 -24.79 -12.72 -7.46
C ARG A 366 -26.29 -12.47 -7.60
N GLU A 367 -27.02 -12.44 -6.49
CA GLU A 367 -28.48 -12.42 -6.50
C GLU A 367 -29.06 -11.03 -6.67
N HIS A 368 -28.39 -9.97 -6.19
CA HIS A 368 -28.92 -8.60 -6.21
C HIS A 368 -28.21 -7.71 -7.22
N LEU A 369 -26.87 -7.78 -7.33
CA LEU A 369 -26.13 -7.02 -8.34
C LEU A 369 -26.11 -7.71 -9.71
N LYS A 370 -26.48 -9.00 -9.76
CA LYS A 370 -26.50 -9.83 -10.98
C LYS A 370 -25.11 -9.90 -11.66
N ILE A 371 -24.06 -9.87 -10.85
CA ILE A 371 -22.66 -10.02 -11.28
C ILE A 371 -22.14 -11.31 -10.65
N GLU A 372 -21.45 -12.15 -11.43
CA GLU A 372 -20.76 -13.32 -10.88
C GLU A 372 -19.40 -12.89 -10.30
N PRO A 373 -19.16 -13.03 -8.97
CA PRO A 373 -17.88 -12.67 -8.38
C PRO A 373 -16.78 -13.62 -8.84
N ILE A 374 -15.58 -13.09 -9.06
CA ILE A 374 -14.39 -13.89 -9.32
C ILE A 374 -13.70 -14.18 -7.99
N ILE A 375 -13.40 -15.45 -7.74
CA ILE A 375 -12.65 -15.87 -6.56
C ILE A 375 -11.20 -16.18 -6.94
N VAL A 376 -10.26 -15.50 -6.30
CA VAL A 376 -8.81 -15.68 -6.48
C VAL A 376 -8.11 -16.08 -5.18
N PRO A 377 -6.85 -16.57 -5.24
CA PRO A 377 -6.04 -16.75 -4.05
C PRO A 377 -5.83 -15.44 -3.27
N THR A 378 -5.57 -15.55 -1.97
CA THR A 378 -5.28 -14.41 -1.08
C THR A 378 -4.03 -13.64 -1.53
N GLY A 379 -4.08 -12.33 -1.37
CA GLY A 379 -3.00 -11.42 -1.74
C GLY A 379 -3.40 -10.49 -2.87
N VAL A 380 -3.26 -9.19 -2.60
CA VAL A 380 -3.67 -8.06 -3.46
C VAL A 380 -3.22 -8.19 -4.91
N LYS A 381 -2.07 -8.82 -5.17
CA LYS A 381 -1.56 -9.07 -6.52
C LYS A 381 -2.52 -9.89 -7.37
N HIS A 382 -3.09 -10.96 -6.82
CA HIS A 382 -4.07 -11.81 -7.52
C HIS A 382 -5.40 -11.08 -7.71
N LEU A 383 -5.84 -10.32 -6.69
CA LEU A 383 -7.08 -9.54 -6.80
C LEU A 383 -6.95 -8.45 -7.87
N HIS A 384 -5.83 -7.74 -7.88
CA HIS A 384 -5.55 -6.65 -8.82
C HIS A 384 -5.45 -7.15 -10.27
N GLU A 385 -4.75 -8.27 -10.49
CA GLU A 385 -4.64 -8.88 -11.82
C GLU A 385 -6.03 -9.24 -12.38
N ALA A 386 -6.86 -9.94 -11.62
CA ALA A 386 -8.21 -10.30 -12.04
C ALA A 386 -9.13 -9.08 -12.20
N ALA A 387 -9.03 -8.08 -11.33
CA ALA A 387 -9.84 -6.87 -11.41
C ALA A 387 -9.51 -6.02 -12.65
N SER A 388 -8.25 -6.06 -13.10
CA SER A 388 -7.76 -5.32 -14.26
C SER A 388 -8.25 -5.87 -15.60
N GLU A 389 -8.91 -7.03 -15.63
CA GLU A 389 -9.56 -7.57 -16.84
C GLU A 389 -10.90 -6.88 -17.17
N PHE A 390 -11.41 -6.04 -16.26
CA PHE A 390 -12.68 -5.33 -16.40
C PHE A 390 -12.47 -3.85 -16.72
N ASP A 391 -13.50 -3.21 -17.25
CA ASP A 391 -13.48 -1.75 -17.39
C ASP A 391 -13.55 -1.05 -16.04
N ILE A 392 -14.26 -1.67 -15.09
CA ILE A 392 -14.34 -1.25 -13.69
C ILE A 392 -14.21 -2.51 -12.83
N GLY A 393 -13.07 -2.67 -12.17
CA GLY A 393 -12.79 -3.81 -11.29
C GLY A 393 -12.84 -3.41 -9.82
N VAL A 394 -13.80 -3.91 -9.05
CA VAL A 394 -13.87 -3.70 -7.60
C VAL A 394 -13.24 -4.89 -6.91
N TYR A 395 -12.28 -4.67 -6.00
CA TYR A 395 -11.71 -5.75 -5.21
C TYR A 395 -11.35 -5.31 -3.79
N PHE A 396 -11.73 -6.12 -2.82
CA PHE A 396 -11.30 -5.98 -1.43
C PHE A 396 -11.09 -7.36 -0.81
N GLU A 397 -10.13 -7.46 0.09
CA GLU A 397 -10.03 -8.55 1.04
C GLU A 397 -10.80 -8.22 2.32
N ALA A 398 -11.30 -9.24 3.01
CA ALA A 398 -12.08 -9.07 4.24
C ALA A 398 -11.29 -8.38 5.38
N ASN A 399 -9.96 -8.22 5.26
CA ASN A 399 -9.11 -7.46 6.19
C ASN A 399 -9.15 -5.94 5.96
N GLY A 400 -9.85 -5.46 4.91
CA GLY A 400 -9.99 -4.03 4.62
C GLY A 400 -9.01 -3.49 3.57
N HIS A 401 -8.11 -4.32 3.04
CA HIS A 401 -7.25 -3.94 1.92
C HIS A 401 -8.02 -4.07 0.60
N GLY A 402 -8.06 -3.02 -0.22
CA GLY A 402 -8.71 -3.07 -1.52
C GLY A 402 -8.82 -1.73 -2.22
N THR A 403 -9.25 -1.76 -3.48
CA THR A 403 -9.49 -0.55 -4.27
C THR A 403 -10.42 -0.84 -5.45
N ILE A 404 -10.57 0.15 -6.32
CA ILE A 404 -11.32 0.06 -7.57
C ILE A 404 -10.40 0.50 -8.71
N VAL A 405 -10.25 -0.34 -9.71
CA VAL A 405 -9.45 -0.07 -10.91
C VAL A 405 -10.34 0.26 -12.10
N PHE A 406 -9.86 1.16 -12.94
CA PHE A 406 -10.52 1.59 -14.17
C PHE A 406 -9.62 1.32 -15.35
N SER A 407 -10.16 0.72 -16.42
CA SER A 407 -9.39 0.40 -17.63
C SER A 407 -9.11 1.63 -18.50
N LYS A 408 -8.15 1.51 -19.41
CA LYS A 408 -7.94 2.51 -20.47
C LYS A 408 -9.18 2.69 -21.36
N HIS A 409 -9.98 1.64 -21.52
CA HIS A 409 -11.23 1.73 -22.26
C HIS A 409 -12.24 2.61 -21.51
N PHE A 410 -12.40 2.42 -20.19
CA PHE A 410 -13.21 3.32 -19.35
C PHE A 410 -12.78 4.78 -19.53
N ASP A 411 -11.48 5.07 -19.42
CA ASP A 411 -10.94 6.42 -19.54
C ASP A 411 -11.26 7.05 -20.90
N SER A 412 -11.09 6.29 -22.00
CA SER A 412 -11.37 6.78 -23.36
C SER A 412 -12.85 7.15 -23.62
N VAL A 413 -13.75 6.58 -22.82
CA VAL A 413 -15.20 6.69 -22.99
C VAL A 413 -15.83 7.68 -22.01
N VAL A 414 -15.27 7.77 -20.80
CA VAL A 414 -15.83 8.56 -19.69
C VAL A 414 -15.00 9.81 -19.39
N ARG A 415 -13.67 9.71 -19.34
CA ARG A 415 -12.76 10.78 -18.86
C ARG A 415 -12.22 11.73 -19.95
N ARG A 416 -12.84 11.72 -21.14
CA ARG A 416 -12.39 12.42 -22.36
C ARG A 416 -11.66 13.75 -22.13
#